data_AF-A0A5K1F446-F1
#
_entry.id   AF-A0A5K1F446-F1
#
_cell.length_a   1.000
_cell.length_b   1.000
_cell.length_c   1.000
_cell.angle_alpha   90.00
_cell.angle_beta   90.00
_cell.angle_gamma   90.00
#
_symmetry.space_group_name_H-M   'P 1'
#
loop_
_entity.id
_entity.type
_entity.pdbx_description
1 polymer ?
#
loop_
_entity_poly.entity_id
_entity_poly.type
_entity_poly.pdbx_seq_one_letter_code
_entity_poly.pdbx_strand_id
1 'polypeptide(L)'
;HLRELDLQENDIEDHRGNWLSCFPDTCTSLVRLNFACLEGEVNAGALERLVSRCPNLKSLRLNRSVPLEVLYRILLRAPQLVDLGTGGNSQEPRTVRSANIANAFLKCKSLRSLSGFWEVAPSYLHLVSLCAGLTSLNLSYATIPSNDLIKLVRHCPKLQRLW
;
A
#
# COMPACT_ATOMS: atom_id res chain seq x y z
N HIS A 1 -0.84 -3.52 24.60
CA HIS A 1 -1.68 -3.30 23.40
C HIS A 1 -0.93 -3.73 22.14
N LEU A 2 -1.63 -4.27 21.14
CA LEU A 2 -1.01 -4.75 19.91
C LEU A 2 -0.37 -3.60 19.13
N ARG A 3 0.89 -3.74 18.74
CA ARG A 3 1.60 -2.75 17.92
C ARG A 3 1.83 -3.24 16.50
N GLU A 4 2.01 -4.54 16.32
CA GLU A 4 2.35 -5.11 15.03
C GLU A 4 1.50 -6.35 14.80
N LEU A 5 0.84 -6.38 13.65
CA LEU A 5 0.26 -7.58 13.08
C LEU A 5 0.91 -7.77 11.71
N ASP A 6 1.71 -8.83 11.56
CA ASP A 6 2.39 -9.15 10.32
C ASP A 6 2.12 -10.61 9.97
N LEU A 7 1.32 -10.82 8.91
CA LEU A 7 0.90 -12.13 8.43
C LEU A 7 1.76 -12.62 7.26
N GLN A 8 2.87 -11.95 6.94
CA GLN A 8 3.76 -12.35 5.84
C GLN A 8 4.05 -13.86 5.89
N GLU A 9 3.95 -14.52 4.73
CA GLU A 9 4.26 -15.95 4.55
C GLU A 9 3.37 -16.92 5.34
N ASN A 10 2.23 -16.46 5.87
CA ASN A 10 1.23 -17.35 6.46
C ASN A 10 0.18 -17.75 5.42
N ASP A 11 -0.14 -19.03 5.39
CA ASP A 11 -1.29 -19.58 4.66
C ASP A 11 -2.50 -19.58 5.60
N ILE A 12 -3.39 -18.61 5.41
CA ILE A 12 -4.55 -18.37 6.28
C ILE A 12 -5.79 -18.48 5.41
N GLU A 13 -6.68 -19.40 5.78
CA GLU A 13 -8.00 -19.48 5.16
C GLU A 13 -8.86 -18.27 5.58
N ASP A 14 -9.03 -17.30 4.67
CA ASP A 14 -9.86 -16.12 4.91
C ASP A 14 -11.32 -16.37 4.50
N HIS A 15 -12.11 -16.81 5.47
CA HIS A 15 -13.51 -17.18 5.23
C HIS A 15 -14.49 -16.00 5.25
N ARG A 16 -14.13 -14.84 5.82
CA ARG A 16 -15.14 -13.82 6.19
C ARG A 16 -14.73 -12.35 6.08
N GLY A 17 -13.48 -11.98 5.80
CA GLY A 17 -13.10 -10.59 5.47
C GLY A 17 -13.36 -9.49 6.52
N ASN A 18 -13.94 -9.86 7.67
CA ASN A 18 -14.47 -8.96 8.70
C ASN A 18 -13.58 -8.89 9.93
N TRP A 19 -12.44 -9.58 9.94
CA TRP A 19 -11.52 -9.65 11.07
C TRP A 19 -10.98 -8.27 11.48
N LEU A 20 -10.83 -7.33 10.53
CA LEU A 20 -10.43 -5.95 10.81
C LEU A 20 -11.44 -5.20 11.69
N SER A 21 -12.72 -5.57 11.62
CA SER A 21 -13.78 -5.00 12.47
C SER A 21 -13.68 -5.48 13.93
N CYS A 22 -12.88 -6.52 14.21
CA CYS A 22 -12.65 -7.00 15.57
C CYS A 22 -11.69 -6.10 16.37
N PHE A 23 -10.95 -5.19 15.71
CA PHE A 23 -10.18 -4.19 16.45
C PHE A 23 -11.13 -3.21 17.14
N PRO A 24 -11.07 -3.08 18.49
CA PRO A 24 -11.91 -2.14 19.19
C PRO A 24 -11.58 -0.69 18.76
N ASP A 25 -12.52 0.22 18.96
CA ASP A 25 -12.31 1.65 18.68
C ASP A 25 -11.21 2.27 19.55
N THR A 26 -10.90 1.64 20.69
CA THR A 26 -9.78 2.00 21.57
C THR A 26 -8.42 1.52 21.07
N CYS A 27 -8.36 0.71 20.01
CA CYS A 27 -7.10 0.29 19.39
C CYS A 27 -6.49 1.44 18.57
N THR A 28 -5.46 2.09 19.13
CA THR A 28 -4.75 3.22 18.52
C THR A 28 -3.22 2.99 18.44
N SER A 29 -2.75 1.83 18.89
CA SER A 29 -1.32 1.53 19.11
C SER A 29 -0.60 0.90 17.92
N LEU A 30 -1.29 0.64 16.80
CA LEU A 30 -0.68 -0.03 15.65
C LEU A 30 0.43 0.83 15.02
N VAL A 31 1.53 0.15 14.72
CA VAL A 31 2.73 0.62 14.03
C VAL A 31 2.93 -0.15 12.73
N ARG A 32 2.57 -1.44 12.70
CA ARG A 32 2.64 -2.30 11.52
C ARG A 32 1.35 -3.07 11.35
N LEU A 33 0.84 -3.06 10.13
CA LEU A 33 -0.28 -3.88 9.69
C LEU A 33 0.04 -4.47 8.33
N ASN A 34 0.35 -5.77 8.28
CA ASN A 34 0.60 -6.50 7.05
C ASN A 34 -0.35 -7.70 6.97
N PHE A 35 -1.26 -7.64 6.01
CA PHE A 35 -2.21 -8.70 5.68
C PHE A 35 -2.16 -9.04 4.19
N ALA A 36 -1.04 -8.75 3.52
CA ALA A 36 -0.92 -8.88 2.07
C ALA A 36 -1.12 -10.31 1.54
N CYS A 37 -0.95 -11.33 2.40
CA CYS A 37 -1.18 -12.73 2.05
C CYS A 37 -2.66 -13.15 2.05
N LEU A 38 -3.56 -12.38 2.65
CA LEU A 38 -4.98 -12.74 2.70
C LEU A 38 -5.64 -12.50 1.35
N GLU A 39 -6.42 -13.44 0.83
CA GLU A 39 -7.10 -13.28 -0.46
C GLU A 39 -8.53 -12.73 -0.35
N GLY A 40 -9.14 -12.83 0.84
CA GLY A 40 -10.53 -12.45 1.08
C GLY A 40 -10.77 -10.94 0.98
N GLU A 41 -12.04 -10.59 0.74
CA GLU A 41 -12.45 -9.19 0.71
C GLU A 41 -12.20 -8.50 2.05
N VAL A 42 -11.84 -7.22 2.00
CA VAL A 42 -11.59 -6.43 3.20
C VAL A 42 -12.69 -5.40 3.39
N ASN A 43 -13.21 -5.31 4.60
CA ASN A 43 -14.12 -4.23 4.98
C ASN A 43 -13.39 -2.87 4.94
N ALA A 44 -13.55 -2.15 3.83
CA ALA A 44 -12.93 -0.86 3.58
C ALA A 44 -13.19 0.17 4.69
N GLY A 45 -14.42 0.25 5.19
CA GLY A 45 -14.78 1.19 6.25
C GLY A 45 -14.07 0.89 7.57
N ALA A 46 -13.93 -0.40 7.92
CA ALA A 46 -13.18 -0.82 9.10
C ALA A 46 -11.68 -0.51 8.96
N LEU A 47 -11.10 -0.80 7.80
CA LEU A 47 -9.70 -0.50 7.50
C LEU A 47 -9.41 1.00 7.61
N GLU A 48 -10.23 1.86 6.97
CA GLU A 48 -10.05 3.31 7.01
C GLU A 48 -10.17 3.87 8.44
N ARG A 49 -11.15 3.39 9.23
CA ARG A 49 -11.27 3.78 10.64
C ARG A 49 -10.09 3.30 11.48
N LEU A 50 -9.51 2.15 11.17
CA LEU A 50 -8.34 1.63 11.88
C LEU A 50 -7.11 2.46 11.58
N VAL A 51 -6.87 2.74 10.30
CA VAL A 51 -5.75 3.59 9.86
C VAL A 51 -5.86 5.00 10.43
N SER A 52 -7.05 5.61 10.40
CA SER A 52 -7.23 7.00 10.85
C SER A 52 -6.99 7.23 12.34
N ARG A 53 -7.24 6.21 13.18
CA ARG A 53 -7.03 6.28 14.63
C ARG A 53 -5.66 5.78 15.11
N CYS A 54 -4.82 5.30 14.20
CA CYS A 54 -3.46 4.80 14.52
C CYS A 54 -2.39 5.79 14.00
N PRO A 55 -2.14 6.93 14.70
CA PRO A 55 -1.20 7.96 14.23
C PRO A 55 0.25 7.47 14.14
N ASN A 56 0.58 6.37 14.84
CA ASN A 56 1.91 5.77 14.85
C ASN A 56 2.10 4.68 13.77
N LEU A 57 1.11 4.44 12.90
CA LEU A 57 1.22 3.46 11.82
C LEU A 57 2.33 3.87 10.83
N LYS A 58 3.36 3.03 10.69
CA LYS A 58 4.52 3.24 9.82
C LYS A 58 4.61 2.27 8.67
N SER A 59 4.13 1.03 8.85
CA SER A 59 4.09 0.02 7.79
C SER A 59 2.65 -0.46 7.59
N LEU A 60 2.18 -0.39 6.36
CA LEU A 60 0.88 -0.89 5.96
C LEU A 60 1.00 -1.66 4.64
N ARG A 61 0.71 -2.96 4.67
CA ARG A 61 0.73 -3.79 3.45
C ARG A 61 -0.64 -4.41 3.24
N LEU A 62 -1.28 -3.93 2.19
CA LEU A 62 -2.64 -4.28 1.79
C LEU A 62 -2.63 -5.56 0.96
N ASN A 63 -3.71 -6.32 1.03
CA ASN A 63 -3.93 -7.45 0.14
C ASN A 63 -4.48 -7.02 -1.24
N ARG A 64 -4.57 -8.01 -2.13
CA ARG A 64 -5.00 -7.82 -3.52
C ARG A 64 -6.43 -7.27 -3.65
N SER A 65 -7.32 -7.59 -2.70
CA SER A 65 -8.73 -7.18 -2.78
C SER A 65 -8.97 -5.70 -2.51
N VAL A 66 -8.00 -4.96 -1.94
CA VAL A 66 -8.20 -3.54 -1.62
C VAL A 66 -8.24 -2.70 -2.90
N PRO A 67 -9.37 -2.06 -3.23
CA PRO A 67 -9.47 -1.27 -4.45
C PRO A 67 -8.74 0.06 -4.31
N LEU A 68 -8.45 0.65 -5.46
CA LEU A 68 -7.66 1.88 -5.53
C LEU A 68 -8.24 3.07 -4.78
N GLU A 69 -9.56 3.18 -4.79
CA GLU A 69 -10.29 4.25 -4.13
C GLU A 69 -10.09 4.19 -2.60
N VAL A 70 -9.92 2.98 -2.04
CA VAL A 70 -9.58 2.78 -0.63
C VAL A 70 -8.12 3.14 -0.37
N LEU A 71 -7.18 2.74 -1.24
CA LEU A 71 -5.78 3.15 -1.14
C LEU A 71 -5.63 4.67 -1.12
N TYR A 72 -6.34 5.38 -2.00
CA TYR A 72 -6.35 6.85 -2.01
C TYR A 72 -6.78 7.42 -0.66
N ARG A 73 -7.88 6.95 -0.08
CA ARG A 73 -8.36 7.41 1.24
C ARG A 73 -7.39 7.07 2.36
N ILE A 74 -6.73 5.91 2.32
CA ILE A 74 -5.68 5.52 3.27
C ILE A 74 -4.51 6.50 3.22
N LEU A 75 -4.01 6.84 2.03
CA LEU A 75 -2.88 7.78 1.86
C LEU A 75 -3.19 9.17 2.44
N LEU A 76 -4.44 9.63 2.33
CA LEU A 76 -4.88 10.89 2.95
C LEU A 76 -4.88 10.83 4.50
N ARG A 77 -5.14 9.65 5.07
CA ARG A 77 -5.24 9.46 6.52
C ARG A 77 -3.93 9.08 7.17
N ALA A 78 -2.99 8.50 6.43
CA ALA A 78 -1.70 8.06 6.93
C ALA A 78 -0.49 8.62 6.14
N PRO A 79 -0.33 9.96 6.02
CA PRO A 79 0.82 10.57 5.33
C PRO A 79 2.17 10.27 6.01
N GLN A 80 2.15 9.74 7.24
CA GLN A 80 3.33 9.36 8.03
C GLN A 80 3.91 7.97 7.67
N LEU A 81 3.28 7.22 6.76
CA LEU A 81 3.74 5.90 6.34
C LEU A 81 5.18 5.95 5.80
N VAL A 82 5.92 4.88 6.11
CA VAL A 82 7.30 4.64 5.68
C VAL A 82 7.38 3.45 4.73
N ASP A 83 6.55 2.44 4.94
CA ASP A 83 6.45 1.23 4.12
C ASP A 83 4.99 1.00 3.71
N LEU A 84 4.75 0.86 2.41
CA LEU A 84 3.42 0.68 1.85
C LEU A 84 3.40 -0.48 0.85
N GLY A 85 2.54 -1.47 1.09
CA GLY A 85 2.10 -2.43 0.10
C GLY A 85 0.77 -1.99 -0.50
N THR A 86 0.73 -1.71 -1.80
CA THR A 86 -0.40 -1.03 -2.45
C THR A 86 -1.64 -1.89 -2.64
N GLY A 87 -1.55 -3.22 -2.45
CA GLY A 87 -2.57 -4.17 -2.86
C GLY A 87 -2.56 -4.41 -4.37
N GLY A 88 -3.73 -4.69 -4.94
CA GLY A 88 -3.90 -4.93 -6.38
C GLY A 88 -4.69 -3.83 -7.08
N ASN A 89 -4.37 -3.59 -8.36
CA ASN A 89 -5.21 -2.76 -9.22
C ASN A 89 -4.95 -3.01 -10.71
N SER A 90 -5.80 -3.84 -11.33
CA SER A 90 -5.77 -4.14 -12.77
C SER A 90 -6.38 -3.06 -13.66
N GLN A 91 -7.06 -2.07 -13.07
CA GLN A 91 -7.76 -1.05 -13.83
C GLN A 91 -6.92 0.22 -14.00
N GLU A 92 -6.82 0.67 -15.24
CA GLU A 92 -6.17 1.94 -15.55
C GLU A 92 -6.94 3.10 -14.89
N PRO A 93 -6.29 3.89 -14.02
CA PRO A 93 -6.97 5.01 -13.38
C PRO A 93 -7.36 6.06 -14.42
N ARG A 94 -8.62 6.52 -14.37
CA ARG A 94 -9.06 7.69 -15.14
C ARG A 94 -8.19 8.90 -14.78
N THR A 95 -7.91 9.78 -15.74
CA THR A 95 -7.00 10.93 -15.59
C THR A 95 -7.16 11.73 -14.28
N VAL A 96 -8.39 12.08 -13.90
CA VAL A 96 -8.70 12.79 -12.64
C VAL A 96 -8.34 11.96 -11.41
N ARG A 97 -8.64 10.65 -11.43
CA ARG A 97 -8.31 9.72 -10.34
C ARG A 97 -6.80 9.56 -10.20
N SER A 98 -6.08 9.54 -11.32
CA SER A 98 -4.61 9.49 -11.37
C SER A 98 -3.98 10.72 -10.71
N ALA A 99 -4.51 11.93 -10.97
CA ALA A 99 -4.02 13.16 -10.36
C ALA A 99 -4.25 13.19 -8.84
N ASN A 100 -5.43 12.73 -8.38
CA ASN A 100 -5.75 12.70 -6.96
C ASN A 100 -4.83 11.75 -6.19
N ILE A 101 -4.61 10.53 -6.71
CA ILE A 101 -3.74 9.58 -6.03
C ILE A 101 -2.27 10.02 -6.08
N ALA A 102 -1.81 10.61 -7.18
CA ALA A 102 -0.49 11.22 -7.28
C ALA A 102 -0.28 12.29 -6.18
N ASN A 103 -1.25 13.17 -6.00
CA ASN A 103 -1.21 14.19 -4.94
C ASN A 103 -1.20 13.57 -3.53
N ALA A 104 -1.87 12.44 -3.31
CA ALA A 104 -1.83 11.72 -2.04
C ALA A 104 -0.45 11.09 -1.78
N PHE A 105 0.18 10.50 -2.80
CA PHE A 105 1.56 9.99 -2.71
C PHE A 105 2.56 11.12 -2.39
N LEU A 106 2.45 12.27 -3.04
CA LEU A 106 3.32 13.43 -2.79
C LEU A 106 3.24 13.96 -1.35
N LYS A 107 2.11 13.75 -0.66
CA LYS A 107 1.94 14.09 0.76
C LYS A 107 2.64 13.09 1.69
N CYS A 108 2.90 11.87 1.24
CA CYS A 108 3.56 10.81 2.00
C CYS A 108 5.09 10.94 1.99
N LYS A 109 5.61 12.06 2.50
CA LYS A 109 7.05 12.41 2.44
C LYS A 109 7.99 11.43 3.18
N SER A 110 7.43 10.64 4.09
CA SER A 110 8.17 9.65 4.88
C SER A 110 8.34 8.32 4.17
N LEU A 111 7.70 8.12 3.01
CA LEU A 111 7.75 6.84 2.31
C LEU A 111 9.18 6.50 1.86
N ARG A 112 9.60 5.27 2.16
CA ARG A 112 10.91 4.69 1.83
C ARG A 112 10.80 3.33 1.15
N SER A 113 9.68 2.64 1.33
CA SER A 113 9.48 1.30 0.80
C SER A 113 8.10 1.16 0.15
N LEU A 114 8.08 0.55 -1.05
CA LEU A 114 6.87 0.25 -1.81
C LEU A 114 6.84 -1.23 -2.22
N SER A 115 5.67 -1.85 -2.14
CA SER A 115 5.42 -3.24 -2.54
C SER A 115 3.96 -3.46 -2.97
N GLY A 116 3.55 -4.71 -3.21
CA GLY A 116 2.17 -5.06 -3.54
C GLY A 116 2.02 -5.21 -5.04
N PHE A 117 1.85 -4.11 -5.77
CA PHE A 117 1.74 -4.03 -7.24
C PHE A 117 1.09 -5.23 -7.97
N TRP A 118 0.07 -5.85 -7.39
CA TRP A 118 -0.60 -7.01 -7.97
C TRP A 118 -1.38 -6.58 -9.22
N GLU A 119 -1.04 -7.18 -10.37
CA GLU A 119 -1.67 -6.93 -11.68
C GLU A 119 -1.71 -5.46 -12.07
N VAL A 120 -0.71 -4.68 -11.67
CA VAL A 120 -0.76 -3.23 -11.81
C VAL A 120 -0.57 -2.76 -13.26
N ALA A 121 -1.46 -1.88 -13.73
CA ALA A 121 -1.33 -1.22 -15.02
C ALA A 121 -0.04 -0.39 -15.10
N PRO A 122 0.67 -0.30 -16.25
CA PRO A 122 1.94 0.44 -16.36
C PRO A 122 1.87 1.90 -15.93
N SER A 123 0.72 2.57 -16.11
CA SER A 123 0.48 3.96 -15.69
C SER A 123 0.61 4.17 -14.18
N TYR A 124 0.47 3.12 -13.37
CA TYR A 124 0.66 3.16 -11.93
C TYR A 124 2.13 3.30 -11.52
N LEU A 125 3.06 2.86 -12.35
CA LEU A 125 4.50 2.93 -12.06
C LEU A 125 4.98 4.38 -11.95
N HIS A 126 4.28 5.32 -12.59
CA HIS A 126 4.55 6.73 -12.41
C HIS A 126 4.40 7.17 -10.93
N LEU A 127 3.48 6.57 -10.17
CA LEU A 127 3.29 6.91 -8.76
C LEU A 127 4.50 6.53 -7.91
N VAL A 128 5.23 5.48 -8.30
CA VAL A 128 6.49 5.08 -7.66
C VAL A 128 7.53 6.20 -7.79
N SER A 129 7.62 6.81 -8.99
CA SER A 129 8.58 7.89 -9.26
C SER A 129 8.29 9.18 -8.48
N LEU A 130 7.09 9.37 -7.94
CA LEU A 130 6.75 10.52 -7.09
C LEU A 130 7.42 10.44 -5.71
N CYS A 131 7.85 9.26 -5.29
CA CYS A 131 8.43 9.03 -3.98
C CYS A 131 9.96 9.24 -4.02
N ALA A 132 10.41 10.50 -4.08
CA ALA A 132 11.84 10.84 -4.22
C ALA A 132 12.76 10.31 -3.09
N GLY A 133 12.18 9.83 -1.98
CA GLY A 133 12.89 9.19 -0.87
C GLY A 133 12.98 7.67 -0.93
N LEU A 134 12.46 7.02 -1.98
CA LEU A 134 12.34 5.57 -2.04
C LEU A 134 13.72 4.88 -2.01
N THR A 135 13.91 3.98 -1.05
CA THR A 135 15.12 3.16 -0.89
C THR A 135 14.86 1.69 -1.12
N SER A 136 13.60 1.25 -1.12
CA SER A 136 13.23 -0.15 -1.37
C SER A 136 11.99 -0.24 -2.24
N LEU A 137 12.04 -1.12 -3.22
CA LEU A 137 10.92 -1.37 -4.11
C LEU A 137 10.81 -2.87 -4.38
N ASN A 138 9.61 -3.40 -4.18
CA ASN A 138 9.25 -4.77 -4.49
C ASN A 138 8.30 -4.77 -5.69
N LEU A 139 8.74 -5.31 -6.82
CA LEU A 139 7.97 -5.54 -8.04
C LEU A 139 7.75 -7.03 -8.31
N SER A 140 8.01 -7.93 -7.34
CA SER A 140 7.91 -9.39 -7.54
C SER A 140 6.53 -9.88 -8.01
N TYR A 141 5.47 -9.08 -7.79
CA TYR A 141 4.10 -9.39 -8.22
C TYR A 141 3.62 -8.54 -9.41
N ALA A 142 4.50 -7.71 -9.98
CA ALA A 142 4.16 -6.80 -11.07
C ALA A 142 4.63 -7.35 -12.42
N THR A 143 3.71 -7.43 -13.39
CA THR A 143 4.04 -7.77 -14.79
C THR A 143 4.28 -6.48 -15.57
N ILE A 144 5.54 -6.05 -15.67
CA ILE A 144 5.90 -4.75 -16.29
C ILE A 144 6.82 -4.92 -17.51
N PRO A 145 6.64 -4.11 -18.57
CA PRO A 145 7.61 -4.07 -19.67
C PRO A 145 8.99 -3.59 -19.20
N SER A 146 10.06 -4.13 -19.80
CA SER A 146 11.44 -3.75 -19.47
C SER A 146 11.70 -2.25 -19.61
N ASN A 147 11.09 -1.59 -20.60
CA ASN A 147 11.20 -0.15 -20.80
C ASN A 147 10.64 0.65 -19.62
N ASP A 148 9.58 0.18 -18.97
CA ASP A 148 9.00 0.88 -17.82
C ASP A 148 9.83 0.63 -16.56
N LEU A 149 10.44 -0.55 -16.42
CA LEU A 149 11.44 -0.81 -15.39
C LEU A 149 12.64 0.15 -15.52
N ILE A 150 13.18 0.31 -16.75
CA ILE A 150 14.28 1.25 -17.01
C ILE A 150 13.90 2.67 -16.61
N LYS A 151 12.71 3.14 -17.00
CA LYS A 151 12.21 4.46 -16.58
C LYS A 151 12.14 4.54 -15.07
N LEU A 152 11.56 3.55 -14.40
CA LEU A 152 11.38 3.57 -12.96
C LEU A 152 12.72 3.70 -12.23
N VAL A 153 13.71 2.87 -12.59
CA VAL A 153 15.04 2.89 -11.97
C VAL A 153 15.72 4.24 -12.15
N ARG A 154 15.59 4.87 -13.33
CA ARG A 154 16.12 6.22 -13.61
C ARG A 154 15.50 7.31 -12.74
N HIS A 155 14.25 7.16 -12.33
CA HIS A 155 13.54 8.14 -11.50
C HIS A 155 13.66 7.88 -9.99
N CYS A 156 14.29 6.76 -9.57
CA CYS A 156 14.47 6.40 -8.17
C CYS A 156 15.97 6.35 -7.79
N PRO A 157 16.68 7.49 -7.79
CA PRO A 157 18.15 7.51 -7.63
C PRO A 157 18.63 7.08 -6.23
N LYS A 158 17.73 7.01 -5.23
CA LYS A 158 18.05 6.57 -3.86
C LYS A 158 17.75 5.10 -3.61
N LEU A 159 17.33 4.35 -4.64
CA LEU A 159 16.95 2.96 -4.49
C LEU A 159 18.16 2.12 -4.08
N GLN A 160 18.03 1.39 -2.97
CA GLN A 160 19.07 0.50 -2.43
C GLN A 160 18.71 -0.97 -2.60
N ARG A 161 17.41 -1.28 -2.70
CA ARG A 161 16.92 -2.64 -2.86
C ARG A 161 15.78 -2.68 -3.88
N LEU A 162 15.88 -3.63 -4.80
CA LEU A 162 14.91 -3.92 -5.84
C LEU A 162 14.78 -5.45 -5.95
N TRP A 163 13.57 -5.97 -5.84
CA TRP A 163 13.25 -7.40 -5.99
C TRP A 163 11.85 -7.57 -6.57
#